data_AF-A0A2U0SEP4-F1
#
_entry.id   AF-A0A2U0SEP4-F1
#
_cell.length_a   1.000
_cell.length_b   1.000
_cell.length_c   1.000
_cell.angle_alpha   90.00
_cell.angle_beta   90.00
_cell.angle_gamma   90.00
#
_symmetry.space_group_name_H-M   'P 1'
#
loop_
_entity.id
_entity.type
_entity.pdbx_description
1 polymer ?
#
loop_
_entity_poly.entity_id
_entity_poly.type
_entity_poly.pdbx_seq_one_letter_code
_entity_poly.pdbx_strand_id
1 'polypeptide(L)'
;MTTPAITHLRDLVIDDAGQVEQEYNYLVYDFGGDMIARAYLDTSHRVAVMRAGPVPEAVLAYLRARFDVIDQLGPTGYQSIWTA
;
A
#
# COMPACT_ATOMS: atom_id res chain seq x y z
N MET A 1 5.48 17.89 -12.61
CA MET A 1 5.21 16.43 -12.50
C MET A 1 6.14 15.90 -11.44
N THR A 2 5.61 15.26 -10.41
CA THR A 2 6.42 14.61 -9.36
C THR A 2 7.03 13.33 -9.94
N THR A 3 8.29 13.05 -9.62
CA THR A 3 8.95 11.80 -10.05
C THR A 3 8.47 10.67 -9.15
N PRO A 4 8.00 9.53 -9.68
CA PRO A 4 7.59 8.42 -8.84
C PRO A 4 8.74 7.91 -7.97
N ALA A 5 8.45 7.53 -6.73
CA ALA A 5 9.44 7.05 -5.78
C ALA A 5 8.94 5.79 -5.05
N ILE A 6 9.89 4.95 -4.64
CA ILE A 6 9.62 3.81 -3.76
C ILE A 6 10.48 3.98 -2.51
N THR A 7 9.85 4.06 -1.35
CA THR A 7 10.52 4.28 -0.07
C THR A 7 10.25 3.11 0.86
N HIS A 8 11.30 2.54 1.45
CA HIS A 8 11.17 1.55 2.50
C HIS A 8 11.00 2.25 3.85
N LEU A 9 9.94 1.88 4.58
CA LEU A 9 9.64 2.40 5.91
C LEU A 9 9.34 1.24 6.87
N ARG A 10 9.45 1.56 8.15
CA ARG A 10 9.12 0.69 9.27
C ARG A 10 8.20 1.44 10.24
N ASP A 11 7.19 0.75 10.76
CA ASP A 11 6.33 1.23 11.83
C ASP A 11 6.28 0.21 12.97
N LEU A 12 6.13 0.71 14.20
CA LEU A 12 6.10 -0.09 15.42
C LEU A 12 4.82 0.22 16.18
N VAL A 13 4.00 -0.79 16.39
CA VAL A 13 2.86 -0.72 17.31
C VAL A 13 3.35 -1.20 18.67
N ILE A 14 3.22 -0.33 19.66
CA ILE A 14 3.62 -0.58 21.04
C ILE A 14 2.36 -0.67 21.89
N ASP A 15 2.28 -1.70 22.73
CA ASP A 15 1.15 -1.89 23.64
C ASP A 15 1.19 -0.95 24.86
N ASP A 16 0.15 -0.99 25.69
CA ASP A 16 0.05 -0.19 26.92
C ASP A 16 1.16 -0.51 27.95
N ALA A 17 1.84 -1.65 27.82
CA ALA A 17 2.95 -2.08 28.67
C ALA A 17 4.33 -1.67 28.10
N GLY A 18 4.36 -0.97 26.96
CA GLY A 18 5.60 -0.53 26.31
C GLY A 18 6.33 -1.63 25.52
N GLN A 19 5.69 -2.78 25.28
CA GLN A 19 6.23 -3.86 24.47
C GLN A 19 5.86 -3.67 23.00
N VAL A 20 6.74 -4.11 22.09
CA VAL A 20 6.42 -4.14 20.66
C VAL A 20 5.39 -5.24 20.42
N GLU A 21 4.18 -4.84 20.04
CA GLU A 21 3.11 -5.74 19.66
C GLU A 21 3.23 -6.13 18.19
N GLN A 22 3.54 -5.16 17.32
CA GLN A 22 3.68 -5.37 15.88
C GLN A 22 4.82 -4.54 15.31
N GLU A 23 5.52 -5.14 14.34
CA GLU A 23 6.54 -4.47 13.56
C GLU A 23 6.19 -4.59 12.07
N TYR A 24 5.81 -3.46 11.48
CA TYR A 24 5.43 -3.39 10.09
C TYR A 24 6.59 -2.88 9.25
N ASN A 25 7.12 -3.72 8.37
CA ASN A 25 8.07 -3.32 7.34
C ASN A 25 7.32 -3.22 6.01
N TYR A 26 7.38 -2.07 5.33
CA TYR A 26 6.59 -1.83 4.12
C TYR A 26 7.25 -0.88 3.14
N LEU A 27 6.91 -1.05 1.86
CA LEU A 27 7.27 -0.15 0.78
C LEU A 27 6.11 0.81 0.51
N VAL A 28 6.44 2.10 0.38
CA VAL A 28 5.53 3.14 -0.09
C VAL A 28 5.86 3.44 -1.55
N TYR A 29 4.89 3.23 -2.42
CA TYR A 29 4.92 3.63 -3.83
C TYR A 29 4.22 4.98 -3.94
N ASP A 30 4.96 6.04 -4.21
CA ASP A 30 4.43 7.38 -4.46
C ASP A 30 4.42 7.65 -5.97
N PHE A 31 3.23 7.81 -6.54
CA PHE A 31 3.04 8.13 -7.96
C PHE A 31 2.73 9.63 -8.19
N GLY A 32 2.75 10.45 -7.14
CA GLY A 32 2.36 11.86 -7.15
C GLY A 32 0.83 12.08 -7.06
N GLY A 33 0.40 13.33 -6.82
CA GLY A 33 -1.03 13.71 -6.83
C GLY A 33 -1.89 12.90 -5.86
N ASP A 34 -1.41 12.72 -4.64
CA ASP A 34 -2.00 11.91 -3.56
C ASP A 34 -2.12 10.40 -3.87
N MET A 35 -1.54 9.92 -4.97
CA MET A 35 -1.59 8.52 -5.34
C MET A 35 -0.47 7.74 -4.67
N ILE A 36 -0.79 7.15 -3.53
CA ILE A 36 0.12 6.33 -2.74
C ILE A 36 -0.41 4.90 -2.66
N ALA A 37 0.48 3.93 -2.80
CA ALA A 37 0.21 2.54 -2.50
C ALA A 37 1.21 1.98 -1.48
N ARG A 38 0.79 1.07 -0.61
CA ARG A 38 1.63 0.41 0.40
C ARG A 38 1.64 -1.08 0.20
N ALA A 39 2.83 -1.68 0.21
CA ALA A 39 3.01 -3.13 0.22
C ALA A 39 3.80 -3.52 1.46
N TYR A 40 3.23 -4.35 2.33
CA TYR A 40 3.95 -4.89 3.47
C TYR A 40 4.86 -6.04 3.01
N LEU A 41 6.06 -6.11 3.60
CA LEU A 41 7.08 -7.08 3.17
C LEU A 41 6.75 -8.52 3.60
N ASP A 42 5.92 -8.70 4.62
CA ASP A 42 5.40 -10.01 5.06
C ASP A 42 4.33 -10.58 4.13
N THR A 43 3.67 -9.72 3.36
CA THR A 43 2.61 -10.03 2.40
C THR A 43 2.95 -9.44 1.04
N SER A 44 4.19 -9.70 0.59
CA SER A 44 4.80 -9.06 -0.58
C SER A 44 4.06 -9.25 -1.91
N HIS A 45 3.12 -10.19 -1.98
CA HIS A 45 2.24 -10.42 -3.13
C HIS A 45 1.05 -9.46 -3.19
N ARG A 46 0.86 -8.62 -2.17
CA ARG A 46 -0.29 -7.71 -2.02
C ARG A 46 0.16 -6.26 -1.89
N VAL A 47 -0.67 -5.37 -2.42
CA VAL A 47 -0.51 -3.93 -2.28
C VAL A 47 -1.85 -3.27 -2.01
N ALA A 48 -1.86 -2.19 -1.22
CA ALA A 48 -3.05 -1.41 -0.94
C ALA A 48 -2.90 0.04 -1.42
N VAL A 49 -3.85 0.53 -2.23
CA VAL A 49 -3.96 1.94 -2.61
C VAL A 49 -4.57 2.72 -1.43
N MET A 50 -3.85 3.73 -0.94
CA MET A 50 -4.13 4.43 0.33
C MET A 50 -5.17 5.55 0.20
N ARG A 51 -6.00 5.53 -0.85
CA ARG A 51 -7.06 6.51 -1.09
C ARG A 51 -8.27 5.86 -1.73
N ALA A 52 -9.43 6.41 -1.40
CA ALA A 52 -10.67 6.08 -2.10
C ALA A 52 -10.75 6.77 -3.48
N GLY A 53 -11.57 6.20 -4.35
CA GLY A 53 -11.89 6.76 -5.66
C GLY A 53 -11.12 6.14 -6.82
N PRO A 54 -11.25 6.69 -8.04
CA PRO A 54 -10.65 6.08 -9.22
C PRO A 54 -9.12 6.01 -9.14
N VAL A 55 -8.57 4.84 -9.44
CA VAL A 55 -7.13 4.65 -9.63
C VAL A 55 -6.81 4.86 -11.11
N PRO A 56 -5.88 5.75 -11.49
CA PRO A 56 -5.47 5.93 -12.87
C PRO A 56 -4.99 4.62 -13.48
N GLU A 57 -5.43 4.30 -14.70
CA GLU A 57 -5.12 3.00 -15.33
C GLU A 57 -3.62 2.74 -15.45
N ALA A 58 -2.79 3.77 -15.69
CA ALA A 58 -1.35 3.62 -15.75
C ALA A 58 -0.74 3.14 -14.41
N VAL A 59 -1.28 3.61 -13.28
CA VAL A 59 -0.88 3.16 -11.94
C VAL A 59 -1.38 1.74 -11.71
N LEU A 60 -2.64 1.47 -12.05
CA LEU A 60 -3.23 0.15 -11.86
C LEU A 60 -2.49 -0.92 -12.69
N ALA A 61 -2.16 -0.64 -13.94
CA ALA A 61 -1.38 -1.52 -14.81
C ALA A 61 0.02 -1.81 -14.23
N TYR A 62 0.68 -0.79 -13.69
CA TYR A 62 1.97 -0.97 -13.01
C TYR A 62 1.86 -1.90 -11.79
N LEU A 63 0.80 -1.74 -10.97
CA LEU A 63 0.57 -2.57 -9.79
C LEU A 63 0.22 -4.02 -10.18
N ARG A 64 -0.63 -4.23 -11.19
CA ARG A 64 -0.99 -5.57 -11.70
C ARG A 64 0.21 -6.35 -12.22
N ALA A 65 1.24 -5.67 -12.72
CA ALA A 65 2.46 -6.31 -13.18
C ALA A 65 3.38 -6.80 -12.04
N ARG A 66 3.06 -6.47 -10.77
CA ARG A 66 3.96 -6.69 -9.62
C ARG A 66 3.33 -7.43 -8.45
N PHE A 67 2.01 -7.36 -8.33
CA PHE A 67 1.27 -7.92 -7.21
C PHE A 67 0.19 -8.84 -7.73
N ASP A 68 -0.23 -9.79 -6.90
CA ASP A 68 -1.31 -10.73 -7.17
C ASP A 68 -2.65 -10.22 -6.61
N VAL A 69 -2.60 -9.34 -5.61
CA VAL A 69 -3.77 -8.71 -5.00
C VAL A 69 -3.58 -7.21 -4.87
N ILE A 70 -4.55 -6.44 -5.34
CA ILE A 70 -4.60 -4.99 -5.15
C ILE A 70 -5.84 -4.65 -4.34
N ASP A 71 -5.60 -4.13 -3.14
CA ASP A 71 -6.64 -3.58 -2.27
C ASP A 71 -6.71 -2.06 -2.42
N GLN A 72 -7.85 -1.50 -2.02
CA GLN A 72 -8.05 -0.05 -1.95
C GLN A 72 -8.68 0.31 -0.61
N LEU A 73 -8.17 1.37 0.02
CA LEU A 73 -8.78 1.94 1.21
C LEU A 73 -10.11 2.63 0.84
N GLY A 74 -11.21 2.01 1.25
CA GLY A 74 -12.57 2.53 1.11
C GLY A 74 -13.16 3.03 2.44
N PRO A 75 -14.43 3.47 2.44
CA PRO A 75 -15.11 4.03 3.62
C PRO A 75 -15.25 3.05 4.79
N THR A 76 -15.27 1.75 4.51
CA THR A 76 -15.43 0.67 5.50
C THR A 76 -14.15 -0.13 5.71
N GLY A 77 -13.00 0.39 5.25
CA GLY A 77 -11.71 -0.30 5.29
C GLY A 77 -11.24 -0.75 3.91
N TYR A 78 -10.26 -1.65 3.89
CA TYR A 78 -9.66 -2.14 2.65
C TYR A 78 -10.60 -3.09 1.90
N GLN A 79 -10.69 -2.91 0.59
CA GLN A 79 -11.45 -3.76 -0.33
C GLN A 79 -10.58 -4.18 -1.51
N SER A 80 -10.62 -5.46 -1.88
CA SER A 80 -9.90 -5.95 -3.06
C SER A 80 -10.56 -5.42 -4.33
N ILE A 81 -9.78 -4.72 -5.14
CA ILE A 81 -10.22 -4.16 -6.42
C ILE A 81 -9.67 -4.93 -7.63
N TRP A 82 -8.71 -5.83 -7.40
CA TRP A 82 -8.18 -6.73 -8.42
C TRP A 82 -7.44 -7.92 -7.79
N THR A 83 -7.53 -9.08 -8.45
CA THR A 83 -6.80 -10.32 -8.15
C THR A 83 -6.40 -11.00 -9.46
N ALA A 84 -5.19 -11.59 -9.54
CA ALA A 84 -4.68 -12.31 -10.71
C ALA A 84 -5.29 -13.70 -10.92
#